data_AF-A0A495QXI7-F1
#
_entry.id   AF-A0A495QXI7-F1
#
_cell.length_a   1.000
_cell.length_b   1.000
_cell.length_c   1.000
_cell.angle_alpha   90.00
_cell.angle_beta   90.00
_cell.angle_gamma   90.00
#
_symmetry.space_group_name_H-M   'P 1'
#
loop_
_entity.id
_entity.type
_entity.pdbx_description
1 polymer ?
#
loop_
_entity_poly.entity_id
_entity_poly.type
_entity_poly.pdbx_seq_one_letter_code
_entity_poly.pdbx_strand_id
1 'polypeptide(L)'
;MQAMFPVRLEDLESAAPTPENSALDIRFSVDSEFAGELPVLSCQVDGHSLDVAPGRWYVPVASGARTITLRCGVTTSFVTDAVKGRVRIIQVWIRPGAAVPMVVSSPVPPSKKGLQSWNLRAGLLLLASFVILLAANTLAERI
;
A
#
# COMPACT_ATOMS: atom_id res chain seq x y z
N MET A 1 -2.08 9.74 -21.39
CA MET A 1 -1.37 8.50 -21.00
C MET A 1 -0.25 8.90 -20.06
N GLN A 2 -0.25 8.46 -18.80
CA GLN A 2 0.80 8.77 -17.83
C GLN A 2 1.95 7.78 -18.06
N ALA A 3 3.16 8.27 -18.34
CA ALA A 3 4.31 7.39 -18.49
C ALA A 3 4.67 6.77 -17.13
N MET A 4 4.79 5.45 -17.07
CA MET A 4 5.19 4.72 -15.86
C MET A 4 6.71 4.71 -15.78
N PHE A 5 7.25 5.47 -14.81
CA PHE A 5 8.68 5.47 -14.51
C PHE A 5 8.89 4.77 -13.16
N PRO A 6 9.27 3.48 -13.16
CA PRO A 6 9.57 2.76 -11.93
C PRO A 6 10.83 3.35 -11.29
N VAL A 7 10.81 3.54 -9.97
CA VAL A 7 11.93 4.06 -9.17
C VAL A 7 12.42 2.95 -8.25
N ARG A 8 13.71 2.62 -8.33
CA ARG A 8 14.31 1.65 -7.41
C ARG A 8 14.44 2.29 -6.02
N LEU A 9 13.97 1.61 -4.98
CA LEU A 9 14.14 2.02 -3.59
C LEU A 9 15.31 1.22 -3.00
N GLU A 10 16.32 1.93 -2.49
CA GLU A 10 17.55 1.32 -1.96
C GLU A 10 17.35 0.67 -0.58
N ASP A 11 16.40 1.21 0.20
CA ASP A 11 16.11 0.76 1.54
C ASP A 11 14.82 -0.07 1.59
N LEU A 12 14.88 -1.26 2.20
CA LEU A 12 13.76 -2.18 2.40
C LEU A 12 12.82 -1.73 3.53
N GLU A 13 13.33 -0.92 4.47
CA GLU A 13 12.61 -0.51 5.69
C GLU A 13 11.97 0.88 5.59
N SER A 14 12.48 1.74 4.70
CA SER A 14 11.93 3.08 4.50
C SER A 14 10.45 3.06 4.05
N ALA A 15 9.67 4.01 4.56
CA ALA A 15 8.31 4.21 4.07
C ALA A 15 8.36 4.60 2.58
N ALA A 16 7.55 3.96 1.75
CA ALA A 16 7.45 4.33 0.35
C ALA A 16 6.99 5.80 0.22
N PRO A 17 7.43 6.54 -0.82
CA PRO A 17 6.98 7.90 -1.08
C PRO A 17 5.46 7.98 -1.11
N THR A 18 4.89 9.09 -0.64
CA THR A 18 3.43 9.30 -0.71
C THR A 18 3.06 9.67 -2.16
N PRO A 19 2.21 8.89 -2.86
CA PRO A 19 1.84 9.18 -4.23
C PRO A 19 0.81 10.31 -4.31
N GLU A 20 0.94 11.17 -5.32
CA GLU A 20 -0.10 12.15 -5.68
C GLU A 20 -1.39 11.45 -6.16
N ASN A 21 -1.23 10.41 -6.99
CA ASN A 21 -2.31 9.54 -7.44
C ASN A 21 -2.28 8.23 -6.65
N SER A 22 -1.63 7.19 -7.16
CA SER A 22 -1.45 5.92 -6.45
C SER A 22 -0.11 5.32 -6.84
N ALA A 23 0.37 4.35 -6.07
CA ALA A 23 1.59 3.65 -6.42
C ALA A 23 1.60 2.20 -5.95
N LEU A 24 2.45 1.41 -6.60
CA LEU A 24 2.76 0.05 -6.21
C LEU A 24 4.19 0.01 -5.64
N ASP A 25 4.35 -0.58 -4.46
CA ASP A 25 5.66 -0.90 -3.86
C ASP A 25 5.90 -2.39 -4.07
N ILE A 26 6.60 -2.73 -5.16
CA ILE A 26 6.84 -4.11 -5.60
C ILE A 26 8.21 -4.55 -5.11
N ARG A 27 8.23 -5.65 -4.34
CA ARG A 27 9.44 -6.22 -3.71
C ARG A 27 9.75 -7.56 -4.33
N PHE A 28 10.77 -7.62 -5.17
CA PHE A 28 11.29 -8.84 -5.77
C PHE A 28 12.37 -9.44 -4.88
N SER A 29 12.04 -10.53 -4.18
CA SER A 29 12.96 -11.26 -3.30
C SER A 29 13.38 -12.57 -3.97
N VAL A 30 14.68 -12.78 -4.15
CA VAL A 30 15.22 -14.04 -4.66
C VAL A 30 15.46 -14.97 -3.48
N ASP A 31 15.03 -16.22 -3.63
CA ASP A 31 15.25 -17.25 -2.62
C ASP A 31 16.76 -17.51 -2.45
N SER A 32 17.28 -17.38 -1.23
CA SER A 32 18.72 -17.33 -0.92
C SER A 32 19.47 -18.61 -1.26
N GLU A 33 18.75 -19.74 -1.34
CA GLU A 33 19.32 -21.04 -1.74
C GLU A 33 19.76 -21.07 -3.22
N PHE A 34 19.38 -20.06 -4.01
CA PHE A 34 19.58 -20.03 -5.47
C PHE A 34 20.41 -18.82 -5.94
N ALA A 35 21.22 -18.23 -5.06
CA ALA A 35 22.02 -17.02 -5.31
C ALA A 35 23.14 -17.14 -6.38
N GLY A 36 23.18 -18.22 -7.17
CA GLY A 36 24.19 -18.45 -8.21
C GLY A 36 23.96 -17.63 -9.48
N GLU A 37 22.82 -17.81 -10.16
CA GLU A 37 22.43 -17.03 -11.33
C GLU A 37 21.10 -16.31 -11.05
N LEU A 38 21.09 -14.98 -11.15
CA LEU A 38 19.87 -14.20 -11.05
C LEU A 38 18.97 -14.53 -12.25
N PRO A 39 17.74 -15.02 -12.03
CA PRO A 39 16.87 -15.38 -13.14
C PRO A 39 16.42 -14.11 -13.89
N VAL A 40 16.24 -14.24 -15.20
CA VAL A 40 15.72 -13.15 -16.04
C VAL A 40 14.28 -12.87 -15.63
N LEU A 41 14.07 -11.71 -15.02
CA LEU A 41 12.78 -11.21 -14.58
C LEU A 41 12.27 -10.17 -15.57
N SER A 42 11.03 -10.33 -16.04
CA SER A 42 10.30 -9.25 -16.70
C SER A 42 9.00 -8.97 -15.94
N CYS A 43 8.68 -7.70 -15.74
CA CYS A 43 7.44 -7.26 -15.12
C CYS A 43 6.68 -6.36 -16.08
N GLN A 44 5.36 -6.49 -16.13
CA GLN A 44 4.47 -5.58 -16.83
C GLN A 44 3.34 -5.14 -15.91
N VAL A 45 2.95 -3.87 -16.01
CA VAL A 45 1.76 -3.33 -15.35
C VAL A 45 0.84 -2.78 -16.43
N ASP A 46 -0.38 -3.29 -16.50
CA ASP A 46 -1.37 -2.97 -17.54
C ASP A 46 -0.83 -3.12 -18.98
N GLY A 47 0.06 -4.09 -19.19
CA GLY A 47 0.72 -4.33 -20.48
C GLY A 47 1.95 -3.46 -20.75
N HIS A 48 2.28 -2.51 -19.88
CA HIS A 48 3.50 -1.71 -19.98
C HIS A 48 4.66 -2.43 -19.32
N SER A 49 5.71 -2.72 -20.10
CA SER A 49 6.94 -3.32 -19.58
C SER A 49 7.65 -2.37 -18.61
N LEU A 50 8.03 -2.91 -17.46
CA LEU A 50 8.87 -2.25 -16.47
C LEU A 50 10.26 -2.88 -16.52
N ASP A 51 11.28 -2.04 -16.64
CA ASP A 51 12.68 -2.45 -16.49
C ASP A 51 12.99 -2.58 -14.99
N VAL A 52 12.89 -3.81 -14.48
CA VAL A 52 13.03 -4.11 -13.05
C VAL A 52 13.94 -5.32 -12.86
N ALA A 53 14.64 -5.30 -11.72
CA ALA A 53 15.51 -6.37 -11.26
C ALA A 53 15.13 -6.76 -9.82
N PRO A 54 15.68 -7.85 -9.26
CA PRO A 54 15.56 -8.14 -7.83
C PRO A 54 15.83 -6.93 -6.94
N GLY A 55 14.98 -6.72 -5.94
CA GLY A 55 14.96 -5.53 -5.10
C GLY A 55 13.58 -4.89 -4.99
N ARG A 56 13.53 -3.69 -4.42
CA ARG A 56 12.29 -2.95 -4.16
C ARG A 56 12.10 -1.83 -5.17
N TRP A 57 10.88 -1.72 -5.69
CA TRP A 57 10.52 -0.78 -6.76
C TRP A 57 9.24 -0.05 -6.43
N TYR A 58 9.27 1.26 -6.56
CA TYR A 58 8.12 2.13 -6.48
C TYR A 58 7.62 2.45 -7.89
N VAL A 59 6.38 2.09 -8.20
CA VAL A 59 5.77 2.26 -9.52
C VAL A 59 4.57 3.20 -9.39
N PRO A 60 4.68 4.46 -9.82
CA PRO A 60 3.54 5.37 -9.89
C PRO A 60 2.52 4.85 -10.90
N VAL A 61 1.26 4.71 -10.48
CA VAL A 61 0.17 4.23 -11.33
C VAL A 61 -1.07 5.08 -11.11
N ALA A 62 -1.96 5.12 -12.09
CA ALA A 62 -3.29 5.69 -11.89
C ALA A 62 -4.12 4.80 -10.92
N SER A 63 -5.08 5.39 -10.22
CA SER A 63 -5.96 4.62 -9.33
C SER A 63 -6.89 3.70 -10.13
N GLY A 64 -7.37 2.63 -9.51
CA GLY A 64 -8.24 1.61 -10.10
C GLY A 64 -7.60 0.23 -10.13
N ALA A 65 -8.29 -0.73 -10.74
CA ALA A 65 -7.78 -2.08 -10.95
C ALA A 65 -6.57 -2.06 -11.89
N ARG A 66 -5.50 -2.75 -11.49
CA ARG A 66 -4.24 -2.87 -12.21
C ARG A 66 -3.91 -4.34 -12.40
N THR A 67 -3.51 -4.71 -13.61
CA THR A 67 -3.07 -6.07 -13.92
C THR A 67 -1.56 -6.11 -13.94
N ILE A 68 -0.98 -6.99 -13.15
CA ILE A 68 0.46 -7.19 -13.08
C ILE A 68 0.79 -8.55 -13.67
N THR A 69 1.70 -8.55 -14.64
CA THR A 69 2.20 -9.77 -15.29
C THR A 69 3.68 -9.90 -15.01
N LEU A 70 4.10 -11.06 -14.53
CA LEU A 70 5.47 -11.40 -14.23
C LEU A 70 5.91 -12.56 -15.11
N ARG A 71 7.15 -12.51 -15.60
CA ARG A 71 7.78 -13.63 -16.31
C ARG A 71 9.15 -13.91 -15.72
N CYS A 72 9.36 -15.14 -15.31
CA CYS A 72 10.61 -15.67 -14.76
C CYS A 72 10.59 -17.19 -14.97
N GLY A 73 10.93 -17.65 -16.18
CA GLY A 73 10.74 -19.04 -16.63
C GLY A 73 9.28 -19.38 -16.94
N VAL A 74 8.35 -19.10 -16.03
CA VAL A 74 6.89 -19.14 -16.26
C VAL A 74 6.26 -17.76 -16.21
N THR A 75 5.07 -17.62 -16.81
CA THR A 75 4.28 -16.39 -16.79
C THR A 75 3.16 -16.48 -15.76
N THR A 76 3.06 -15.48 -14.88
CA THR A 76 1.97 -15.35 -13.90
C THR A 76 1.37 -13.96 -13.98
N SER A 77 0.04 -13.86 -13.95
CA SER A 77 -0.68 -12.58 -13.95
C SER A 77 -1.68 -12.51 -12.80
N PHE A 78 -1.80 -11.36 -12.17
CA PHE A 78 -2.77 -11.11 -11.10
C PHE A 78 -3.28 -9.67 -11.13
N VAL A 79 -4.44 -9.43 -10.54
CA VAL A 79 -5.08 -8.12 -10.48
C VAL A 79 -4.99 -7.55 -9.07
N THR A 80 -4.74 -6.24 -8.98
CA THR A 80 -4.64 -5.51 -7.72
C THR A 80 -5.26 -4.13 -7.85
N ASP A 81 -5.98 -3.65 -6.84
CA ASP A 81 -6.52 -2.29 -6.83
C ASP A 81 -5.49 -1.29 -6.31
N ALA A 82 -5.19 -0.29 -7.12
CA ALA A 82 -4.44 0.91 -6.74
C ALA A 82 -5.40 1.97 -6.21
N VAL A 83 -5.23 2.39 -4.96
CA VAL A 83 -6.12 3.36 -4.29
C VAL A 83 -5.47 4.73 -4.27
N LYS A 84 -6.23 5.77 -4.60
CA LYS A 84 -5.75 7.15 -4.58
C LYS A 84 -5.19 7.55 -3.21
N GLY A 85 -4.05 8.23 -3.20
CA GLY A 85 -3.29 8.65 -2.03
C GLY A 85 -2.63 7.50 -1.26
N ARG A 86 -2.59 6.29 -1.82
CA ARG A 86 -2.06 5.10 -1.13
C ARG A 86 -1.03 4.37 -1.98
N VAL A 87 -0.11 3.73 -1.27
CA VAL A 87 0.84 2.77 -1.82
C VAL A 87 0.36 1.37 -1.49
N ARG A 88 0.33 0.48 -2.48
CA ARG A 88 0.03 -0.93 -2.29
C ARG A 88 1.31 -1.75 -2.35
N ILE A 89 1.60 -2.48 -1.29
CA ILE A 89 2.79 -3.33 -1.20
C ILE A 89 2.50 -4.68 -1.86
N ILE A 90 3.45 -5.15 -2.65
CA ILE A 90 3.37 -6.41 -3.39
C ILE A 90 4.71 -7.12 -3.20
N GLN A 91 4.70 -8.29 -2.59
CA GLN A 91 5.90 -9.11 -2.46
C GLN A 91 5.90 -10.18 -3.55
N VAL A 92 7.06 -10.43 -4.14
CA VAL A 92 7.23 -11.41 -5.21
C VAL A 92 8.43 -12.26 -4.85
N TRP A 93 8.19 -13.55 -4.68
CA TRP A 93 9.25 -14.51 -4.43
C TRP A 93 9.68 -15.13 -5.76
N ILE A 94 10.98 -15.07 -6.03
CA ILE A 94 11.56 -15.49 -7.28
C ILE A 94 12.42 -16.74 -7.04
N ARG A 95 12.16 -17.78 -7.83
CA ARG A 95 12.91 -19.04 -7.87
C ARG A 95 13.34 -19.34 -9.32
N PRO A 96 14.40 -20.13 -9.54
CA PRO A 96 14.76 -20.57 -10.89
C PRO A 96 13.60 -21.29 -11.56
N GLY A 97 13.21 -20.85 -12.76
CA GLY A 97 12.09 -21.42 -13.51
C GLY A 97 10.69 -21.02 -13.02
N ALA A 98 10.56 -20.29 -11.90
CA ALA A 98 9.26 -19.82 -11.40
C ALA A 98 9.31 -18.49 -10.62
N ALA A 99 8.42 -17.56 -10.97
CA ALA A 99 8.06 -16.45 -10.08
C ALA A 99 6.72 -16.76 -9.42
N VAL A 100 6.69 -16.77 -8.08
CA VAL A 100 5.47 -16.90 -7.30
C VAL A 100 5.14 -15.55 -6.68
N PRO A 101 4.18 -14.79 -7.23
CA PRO A 101 3.74 -13.56 -6.59
C PRO A 101 3.04 -13.89 -5.28
N MET A 102 3.50 -13.29 -4.18
CA MET A 102 2.83 -13.35 -2.90
C MET A 102 2.35 -11.94 -2.56
N VAL A 103 1.11 -11.63 -2.93
CA VAL A 103 0.55 -10.31 -2.67
C VAL A 103 0.31 -10.15 -1.17
N VAL A 104 1.31 -9.64 -0.45
CA VAL A 104 1.19 -9.20 0.94
C VAL A 104 0.47 -7.85 0.93
N SER A 105 -0.86 -7.87 0.75
CA SER A 105 -1.67 -6.68 0.90
C SER A 105 -1.69 -6.27 2.36
N SER A 106 -0.71 -5.49 2.81
CA SER A 106 -0.93 -4.67 3.98
C SER A 106 -1.63 -3.40 3.51
N PRO A 107 -2.92 -3.16 3.86
CA PRO A 107 -3.43 -1.82 3.75
C PRO A 107 -2.50 -0.97 4.62
N VAL A 108 -1.69 -0.09 4.00
CA VAL A 108 -1.00 0.94 4.76
C VAL A 108 -2.09 1.62 5.58
N PRO A 109 -2.07 1.48 6.92
CA PRO A 109 -3.17 1.96 7.73
C PRO A 109 -3.36 3.44 7.40
N PRO A 110 -4.60 3.90 7.19
CA PRO A 110 -4.84 5.31 6.91
C PRO A 110 -4.13 6.12 7.99
N SER A 111 -3.49 7.22 7.60
CA SER A 111 -2.80 8.09 8.56
C SER A 111 -3.73 8.33 9.75
N LYS A 112 -3.26 8.05 10.97
CA LYS A 112 -4.05 8.07 12.23
C LYS A 112 -4.77 9.41 12.49
N LYS A 113 -4.51 10.44 11.68
CA LYS A 113 -5.12 11.77 11.74
C LYS A 113 -6.66 11.72 11.72
N GLY A 114 -7.26 10.78 10.98
CA GLY A 114 -8.72 10.64 10.90
C GLY A 114 -9.37 10.16 12.19
N LEU A 115 -8.90 9.04 12.74
CA LEU A 115 -9.47 8.44 13.97
C LEU A 115 -9.30 9.37 15.19
N GLN A 116 -8.16 10.06 15.28
CA GLN A 116 -7.90 10.96 16.40
C GLN A 116 -8.86 12.17 16.40
N SER A 117 -9.18 12.71 15.22
CA SER A 117 -10.14 13.82 15.08
C SER A 117 -11.58 13.40 15.38
N TRP A 118 -11.97 12.16 15.06
CA TRP A 118 -13.32 11.66 15.31
C TRP A 118 -13.53 11.37 16.79
N ASN A 119 -12.55 10.74 17.45
CA ASN A 119 -12.59 10.49 18.89
C ASN A 119 -12.59 11.79 19.70
N LEU A 120 -11.85 12.82 19.26
CA LEU A 120 -11.86 14.14 19.90
C LEU A 120 -13.24 14.82 19.79
N ARG A 121 -13.86 14.77 18.61
CA ARG A 121 -15.20 15.32 18.38
C ARG A 121 -16.28 14.58 19.16
N ALA A 122 -16.22 13.25 19.19
CA ALA A 122 -17.12 12.43 19.98
C ALA A 122 -16.96 12.70 21.49
N GLY A 123 -15.72 12.83 21.98
CA GLY A 123 -15.43 13.19 23.37
C GLY A 123 -15.97 14.57 23.76
N LEU A 124 -15.80 15.57 22.90
CA LEU A 124 -16.34 16.92 23.10
C LEU A 124 -17.87 16.93 23.16
N LEU A 125 -18.54 16.17 22.29
CA LEU A 125 -20.01 16.04 22.30
C LEU A 125 -20.51 15.38 23.58
N LEU A 126 -19.85 14.30 24.02
CA LEU A 126 -20.21 13.61 25.27
C LEU A 126 -20.00 14.51 26.50
N LEU A 127 -18.92 15.28 26.53
CA LEU A 127 -18.65 16.24 27.60
C LEU A 127 -19.70 17.36 27.63
N ALA A 128 -20.06 17.91 26.48
CA ALA A 128 -21.09 18.94 26.37
C ALA A 128 -22.45 18.43 26.86
N SER A 129 -22.85 17.22 26.44
CA SER A 129 -24.08 16.57 26.92
C SER A 129 -24.07 16.35 28.43
N PHE A 130 -22.93 15.92 28.99
CA PHE A 130 -22.78 15.76 30.45
C PHE A 130 -22.95 17.09 31.20
N VAL A 131 -22.32 18.17 30.71
CA VAL A 131 -22.45 19.50 31.33
C VAL A 131 -23.89 20.00 31.26
N ILE A 132 -24.59 19.80 30.13
CA ILE A 132 -26.00 20.19 29.99
C ILE A 132 -26.89 19.42 30.96
N LEU A 133 -26.69 18.10 31.05
CA LEU A 133 -27.45 17.25 31.98
C LEU A 133 -27.17 17.61 33.44
N LEU A 134 -25.92 17.88 33.78
CA LEU A 134 -25.53 18.31 35.12
C LEU A 134 -26.19 19.66 35.47
N ALA A 135 -26.13 20.64 34.56
CA ALA A 135 -26.77 21.93 34.75
C ALA A 135 -28.29 21.80 34.91
N ALA A 136 -28.94 20.99 34.07
CA ALA A 136 -30.38 20.71 34.17
C ALA A 136 -30.75 20.05 35.51
N ASN A 137 -29.94 19.09 35.98
CA ASN A 137 -30.16 18.44 37.27
C ASN A 137 -30.01 19.42 38.45
N THR A 138 -28.99 20.28 38.41
CA THR A 138 -28.79 21.30 39.46
C THR A 138 -29.86 22.41 39.45
N LEU A 139 -30.50 22.66 38.31
CA LEU A 139 -31.64 23.57 38.21
C LEU A 139 -32.93 22.92 38.73
N ALA A 140 -33.13 21.63 38.44
CA ALA A 140 -34.27 20.87 38.94
C ALA A 140 -34.27 20.73 40.47
N GLU A 141 -33.10 20.66 41.10
CA GLU A 141 -32.97 20.67 42.57
C GLU A 141 -33.21 22.05 43.22
N ARG A 142 -33.35 23.12 42.43
CA ARG A 142 -33.55 24.50 42.92
C ARG A 142 -34.98 25.04 42.72
N ILE A 143 -35.90 24.23 42.18
CA ILE A 143 -37.33 24.52 42.03
C ILE A 143 -38.10 23.61 42.98
#